data_AF-X5QDK1-F1
#
_entry.id   AF-X5QDK1-F1
#
_cell.length_a   1.000
_cell.length_b   1.000
_cell.length_c   1.000
_cell.angle_alpha   90.00
_cell.angle_beta   90.00
_cell.angle_gamma   90.00
#
_symmetry.space_group_name_H-M   'P 1'
#
loop_
_entity.id
_entity.type
_entity.pdbx_description
1 polymer ?
#
loop_
_entity_poly.entity_id
_entity_poly.type
_entity_poly.pdbx_seq_one_letter_code
_entity_poly.pdbx_strand_id
1 'polypeptide(L)'
;MMLSRLAPYIKSHLPIPIDLMIEAFNTAACARDDSEYRHAAEEIMSEAGVYLHPLELSWFISARGTDDEALEAIRHRKAYLTRAASLIPVLLSFFDVKDSGSLESVLRRIDDFCRDFPAIKATPHEKRARKEIATGLQRVLRAVSDLAVRLDELGHHLDIEFNHHKTANARVPELDRFGDSFEPFLADLKRLSVVTEIVLYRERVGSSGFIVTDNRPKFQAVECIYQISLWQNAPAFVTTPGSDFATACSLLYEIASSEYDVGLAGAINRFAKSASRKEILEEEQSFRWDNSDEGMRAYETDNFAAVKERTAKLKSEFTFWEEIVESRDWDVFSRRELLERRADVLERLQRTLLENGPHLVWGSQMMRAHGPAFEDLEEMHNRLVKAEIALGRSRRLARNA
;
A
#
# COMPACT_ATOMS: atom_id res chain seq x y z
N MET A 1 21.07 -8.29 22.16
CA MET A 1 22.06 -7.45 22.91
C MET A 1 21.48 -6.07 23.28
N MET A 2 20.63 -5.49 22.42
CA MET A 2 19.99 -4.19 22.70
C MET A 2 19.03 -4.22 23.90
N LEU A 3 18.16 -5.24 23.99
CA LEU A 3 17.19 -5.35 25.09
C LEU A 3 17.86 -5.36 26.47
N SER A 4 18.97 -6.09 26.64
CA SER A 4 19.70 -6.12 27.91
C SER A 4 20.26 -4.76 28.32
N ARG A 5 20.56 -3.88 27.36
CA ARG A 5 21.07 -2.52 27.63
C ARG A 5 19.96 -1.54 27.95
N LEU A 6 18.78 -1.70 27.34
CA LEU A 6 17.61 -0.84 27.57
C LEU A 6 16.77 -1.26 28.79
N ALA A 7 16.76 -2.56 29.13
CA ALA A 7 15.95 -3.11 30.21
C ALA A 7 16.09 -2.40 31.58
N PRO A 8 17.28 -1.98 32.04
CA PRO A 8 17.41 -1.25 33.30
C PRO A 8 16.64 0.07 33.31
N TYR A 9 16.65 0.80 32.19
CA TYR A 9 15.96 2.09 32.04
C TYR A 9 14.45 1.89 31.95
N ILE A 10 14.00 0.87 31.21
CA ILE A 10 12.58 0.51 31.10
C ILE A 10 12.02 0.15 32.47
N LYS A 11 12.72 -0.71 33.25
CA LYS A 11 12.29 -1.16 34.58
C LYS A 11 12.27 -0.05 35.63
N SER A 12 13.16 0.94 35.49
CA SER A 12 13.29 2.05 36.45
C SER A 12 12.53 3.31 36.00
N HIS A 13 11.94 3.30 34.80
CA HIS A 13 11.35 4.47 34.15
C HIS A 13 12.28 5.69 34.08
N LEU A 14 13.60 5.45 34.04
CA LEU A 14 14.60 6.50 33.93
C LEU A 14 14.91 6.81 32.46
N PRO A 15 15.26 8.06 32.14
CA PRO A 15 15.68 8.43 30.79
C PRO A 15 16.85 7.58 30.30
N ILE A 16 16.77 7.12 29.06
CA ILE A 16 17.84 6.41 28.37
C ILE A 16 18.90 7.43 27.92
N PRO A 17 20.21 7.17 28.11
CA PRO A 17 21.26 8.02 27.56
C PRO A 17 21.09 8.23 26.06
N ILE A 18 21.27 9.46 25.57
CA ILE A 18 20.93 9.81 24.19
C ILE A 18 21.69 8.95 23.16
N ASP A 19 22.95 8.64 23.41
CA ASP A 19 23.78 7.80 22.52
C ASP A 19 23.21 6.38 22.40
N LEU A 20 22.73 5.82 23.52
CA LEU A 20 22.08 4.51 23.54
C LEU A 20 20.72 4.55 22.83
N MET A 21 20.00 5.67 22.92
CA MET A 21 18.74 5.85 22.21
C MET A 21 18.94 5.95 20.69
N ILE A 22 19.95 6.71 20.26
CA ILE A 22 20.35 6.82 18.84
C ILE A 22 20.71 5.43 18.31
N GLU A 23 21.55 4.68 19.04
CA GLU A 23 21.96 3.33 18.65
C GLU A 23 20.76 2.38 18.51
N ALA A 24 19.83 2.42 19.48
CA ALA A 24 18.63 1.59 19.47
C ALA A 24 17.73 1.85 18.25
N PHE A 25 17.45 3.12 17.94
CA PHE A 25 16.62 3.49 16.79
C PHE A 25 17.31 3.25 15.45
N ASN A 26 18.62 3.50 15.36
CA ASN A 26 19.39 3.19 14.15
C ASN A 26 19.41 1.69 13.86
N THR A 27 19.59 0.86 14.90
CA THR A 27 19.54 -0.61 14.79
C THR A 27 18.13 -1.07 14.39
N ALA A 28 17.08 -0.52 15.00
CA ALA A 28 15.71 -0.90 14.70
C ALA A 28 15.26 -0.50 13.28
N ALA A 29 15.76 0.62 12.77
CA ALA A 29 15.41 1.16 11.45
C ALA A 29 16.15 0.45 10.30
N CYS A 30 17.28 -0.23 10.56
CA CYS A 30 18.09 -0.85 9.52
C CYS A 30 18.24 -2.37 9.74
N ALA A 31 17.74 -3.17 8.80
CA ALA A 31 17.92 -4.63 8.81
C ALA A 31 19.34 -5.07 8.38
N ARG A 32 20.19 -4.14 7.95
CA ARG A 32 21.55 -4.39 7.45
C ARG A 32 22.54 -3.44 8.14
N ASP A 33 23.82 -3.80 8.11
CA ASP A 33 24.89 -2.90 8.57
C ASP A 33 24.95 -1.66 7.67
N ASP A 34 24.77 -0.46 8.26
CA ASP A 34 24.82 0.84 7.60
C ASP A 34 26.07 1.66 7.96
N SER A 35 27.07 1.05 8.62
CA SER A 35 28.27 1.71 9.11
C SER A 35 29.04 2.49 8.03
N GLU A 36 29.20 1.92 6.84
CA GLU A 36 29.86 2.59 5.71
C GLU A 36 29.11 3.86 5.26
N TYR A 37 27.78 3.79 5.18
CA TYR A 37 26.95 4.94 4.80
C TYR A 37 27.01 6.02 5.87
N ARG A 38 26.97 5.65 7.15
CA ARG A 38 27.09 6.62 8.26
C ARG A 38 28.45 7.30 8.27
N HIS A 39 29.52 6.56 8.05
CA HIS A 39 30.86 7.13 7.97
C HIS A 39 30.97 8.13 6.82
N ALA A 40 30.50 7.76 5.62
CA ALA A 40 30.48 8.65 4.46
C ALA A 40 29.64 9.91 4.69
N ALA A 41 28.48 9.79 5.34
CA ALA A 41 27.65 10.96 5.66
C ALA A 41 28.35 11.92 6.64
N GLU A 42 29.04 11.38 7.66
CA GLU A 42 29.78 12.16 8.64
C GLU A 42 30.97 12.93 8.03
N GLU A 43 31.61 12.37 7.00
CA GLU A 43 32.67 13.06 6.24
C GLU A 43 32.14 14.26 5.44
N ILE A 44 30.88 14.20 4.97
CA ILE A 44 30.25 15.27 4.19
C ILE A 44 29.74 16.38 5.13
N MET A 45 29.03 16.01 6.19
CA MET A 45 28.46 16.95 7.15
C MET A 45 28.55 16.37 8.55
N SER A 46 29.09 17.17 9.48
CA SER A 46 29.14 16.79 10.88
C SER A 46 27.75 16.42 11.40
N GLU A 47 27.69 15.35 12.17
CA GLU A 47 26.49 14.78 12.79
C GLU A 47 25.52 14.08 11.83
N ALA A 48 25.73 14.15 10.52
CA ALA A 48 24.86 13.51 9.54
C ALA A 48 24.91 11.98 9.64
N GLY A 49 26.07 11.39 9.92
CA GLY A 49 26.21 9.95 10.14
C GLY A 49 25.49 9.45 11.41
N VAL A 50 25.33 10.34 12.39
CA VAL A 50 24.69 10.05 13.68
C VAL A 50 23.16 10.17 13.59
N TYR A 51 22.66 11.25 13.00
CA TYR A 51 21.25 11.63 13.12
C TYR A 51 20.42 11.45 11.84
N LEU A 52 21.01 11.33 10.65
CA LEU A 52 20.20 11.00 9.48
C LEU A 52 19.63 9.59 9.64
N HIS A 53 18.36 9.45 9.28
CA HIS A 53 17.69 8.16 9.26
C HIS A 53 18.32 7.27 8.16
N PRO A 54 18.37 5.93 8.31
CA PRO A 54 18.96 5.05 7.30
C PRO A 54 18.46 5.27 5.87
N LEU A 55 17.17 5.60 5.70
CA LEU A 55 16.56 5.91 4.40
C LEU A 55 17.05 7.23 3.78
N GLU A 56 17.52 8.17 4.60
CA GLU A 56 17.99 9.49 4.17
C GLU A 56 19.48 9.47 3.82
N LEU A 57 20.26 8.55 4.42
CA LEU A 57 21.71 8.43 4.19
C LEU A 57 22.05 8.32 2.69
N SER A 58 21.38 7.41 1.97
CA SER A 58 21.66 7.19 0.54
C SER A 58 21.34 8.42 -0.31
N TRP A 59 20.21 9.07 -0.06
CA TRP A 59 19.82 10.30 -0.76
C TRP A 59 20.80 11.44 -0.48
N PHE A 60 21.25 11.57 0.76
CA PHE A 60 22.21 12.59 1.19
C PHE A 60 23.59 12.38 0.56
N ILE A 61 24.15 11.18 0.67
CA ILE A 61 25.49 10.83 0.12
C ILE A 61 25.49 10.95 -1.41
N SER A 62 24.38 10.65 -2.07
CA SER A 62 24.24 10.79 -3.52
C SER A 62 23.90 12.21 -4.00
N ALA A 63 23.90 13.20 -3.10
CA ALA A 63 23.61 14.61 -3.38
C ALA A 63 22.28 14.82 -4.14
N ARG A 64 21.27 13.99 -3.83
CA ARG A 64 19.93 14.08 -4.46
C ARG A 64 19.04 15.15 -3.83
N GLY A 65 19.50 15.84 -2.79
CA GLY A 65 18.86 17.04 -2.28
C GLY A 65 19.86 17.96 -1.61
N THR A 66 19.33 18.94 -0.90
CA THR A 66 20.09 20.10 -0.44
C THR A 66 20.63 19.94 0.98
N ASP A 67 21.72 20.65 1.29
CA ASP A 67 22.27 20.69 2.64
C ASP A 67 21.26 21.23 3.66
N ASP A 68 20.40 22.17 3.25
CA ASP A 68 19.33 22.72 4.09
C ASP A 68 18.29 21.67 4.48
N GLU A 69 17.90 20.81 3.53
CA GLU A 69 17.00 19.68 3.80
C GLU A 69 17.63 18.67 4.77
N ALA A 70 18.92 18.38 4.60
CA ALA A 70 19.66 17.50 5.51
C ALA A 70 19.77 18.09 6.93
N LEU A 71 20.08 19.38 7.05
CA LEU A 71 20.14 20.08 8.33
C LEU A 71 18.80 20.10 9.04
N GLU A 72 17.69 20.24 8.31
CA GLU A 72 16.35 20.21 8.87
C GLU A 72 15.97 18.79 9.33
N ALA A 73 16.31 17.76 8.56
CA ALA A 73 16.13 16.36 8.96
C ALA A 73 16.92 16.03 10.25
N ILE A 74 18.18 16.44 10.34
CA ILE A 74 19.02 16.28 11.55
C ILE A 74 18.38 17.00 12.75
N ARG A 75 17.94 18.25 12.58
CA ARG A 75 17.27 19.01 13.66
C ARG A 75 16.01 18.30 14.15
N HIS A 76 15.17 17.84 13.22
CA HIS A 76 13.97 17.08 13.56
C HIS A 76 14.30 15.78 14.30
N ARG A 77 15.28 14.99 13.82
CA ARG A 77 15.70 13.75 14.45
C ARG A 77 16.24 13.97 15.86
N LYS A 78 17.10 14.97 16.06
CA LYS A 78 17.62 15.34 17.39
C LYS A 78 16.50 15.64 18.37
N ALA A 79 15.57 16.51 17.98
CA ALA A 79 14.46 16.88 18.85
C ALA A 79 13.58 15.66 19.18
N TYR A 80 13.33 14.80 18.20
CA TYR A 80 12.61 13.55 18.35
C TYR A 80 13.30 12.58 19.32
N LEU A 81 14.58 12.26 19.10
CA LEU A 81 15.32 11.28 19.90
C LEU A 81 15.50 11.75 21.35
N THR A 82 15.68 13.06 21.57
CA THR A 82 15.71 13.62 22.93
C THR A 82 14.39 13.43 23.68
N ARG A 83 13.25 13.59 23.00
CA ARG A 83 11.94 13.29 23.61
C ARG A 83 11.76 11.78 23.83
N ALA A 84 12.13 10.99 22.83
CA ALA A 84 12.06 9.53 22.91
C ALA A 84 12.88 8.99 24.08
N ALA A 85 14.09 9.52 24.32
CA ALA A 85 14.95 9.13 25.44
C ALA A 85 14.25 9.16 26.81
N SER A 86 13.36 10.13 27.01
CA SER A 86 12.60 10.29 28.26
C SER A 86 11.30 9.48 28.29
N LEU A 87 10.60 9.36 27.15
CA LEU A 87 9.24 8.81 27.11
C LEU A 87 9.18 7.32 26.73
N ILE A 88 10.13 6.82 25.94
CA ILE A 88 10.22 5.42 25.53
C ILE A 88 10.32 4.46 26.72
N PRO A 89 11.09 4.72 27.79
CA PRO A 89 11.12 3.82 28.96
C PRO A 89 9.73 3.59 29.57
N VAL A 90 8.93 4.66 29.68
CA VAL A 90 7.57 4.59 30.21
C VAL A 90 6.65 3.91 29.20
N LEU A 91 6.71 4.29 27.93
CA LEU A 91 5.89 3.71 26.86
C LEU A 91 6.13 2.19 26.76
N LEU A 92 7.39 1.75 26.75
CA LEU A 92 7.77 0.34 26.68
C LEU A 92 7.33 -0.47 27.89
N SER A 93 7.17 0.16 29.05
CA SER A 93 6.74 -0.54 30.26
C SER A 93 5.30 -1.07 30.21
N PHE A 94 4.48 -0.56 29.29
CA PHE A 94 3.13 -1.08 29.04
C PHE A 94 3.11 -2.34 28.17
N PHE A 95 4.21 -2.65 27.49
CA PHE A 95 4.31 -3.78 26.56
C PHE A 95 5.09 -4.94 27.18
N ASP A 96 4.66 -6.18 26.94
CA ASP A 96 5.35 -7.40 27.40
C ASP A 96 6.47 -7.81 26.42
N VAL A 97 7.49 -6.95 26.27
CA VAL A 97 8.61 -7.17 25.34
C VAL A 97 9.56 -8.24 25.88
N LYS A 98 9.57 -9.42 25.25
CA LYS A 98 10.30 -10.62 25.76
C LYS A 98 11.72 -10.76 25.25
N ASP A 99 12.00 -10.30 24.03
CA ASP A 99 13.27 -10.53 23.34
C ASP A 99 13.72 -9.31 22.52
N SER A 100 14.96 -9.35 22.02
CA SER A 100 15.55 -8.22 21.29
C SER A 100 14.88 -7.97 19.93
N GLY A 101 14.43 -9.01 19.22
CA GLY A 101 13.77 -8.85 17.92
C GLY A 101 12.37 -8.26 18.07
N SER A 102 11.65 -8.65 19.12
CA SER A 102 10.40 -8.00 19.52
C SER A 102 10.62 -6.52 19.83
N LEU A 103 11.64 -6.18 20.63
CA LEU A 103 11.97 -4.79 20.96
C LEU A 103 12.28 -3.96 19.71
N GLU A 104 13.12 -4.47 18.81
CA GLU A 104 13.47 -3.81 17.55
C GLU A 104 12.22 -3.56 16.69
N SER A 105 11.30 -4.54 16.63
CA SER A 105 10.04 -4.40 15.91
C SER A 105 9.14 -3.31 16.49
N VAL A 106 9.05 -3.22 17.82
CA VAL A 106 8.28 -2.16 18.52
C VAL A 106 8.91 -0.79 18.25
N LEU A 107 10.22 -0.66 18.44
CA LEU A 107 10.94 0.60 18.22
C LEU A 107 10.82 1.06 16.77
N ARG A 108 10.98 0.17 15.80
CA ARG A 108 10.78 0.48 14.38
C ARG A 108 9.37 0.99 14.10
N ARG A 109 8.35 0.37 14.69
CA ARG A 109 6.96 0.81 14.48
C ARG A 109 6.68 2.19 15.07
N ILE A 110 7.26 2.47 16.24
CA ILE A 110 7.23 3.81 16.84
C ILE A 110 7.96 4.81 15.94
N ASP A 111 9.13 4.44 15.43
CA ASP A 111 9.96 5.30 14.57
C ASP A 111 9.23 5.68 13.27
N ASP A 112 8.68 4.68 12.57
CA ASP A 112 7.91 4.88 11.35
C ASP A 112 6.76 5.86 11.57
N PHE A 113 5.98 5.68 12.65
CA PHE A 113 4.90 6.60 12.99
C PHE A 113 5.41 8.03 13.26
N CYS A 114 6.46 8.18 14.07
CA CYS A 114 7.01 9.48 14.42
C CYS A 114 7.63 10.21 13.22
N ARG A 115 8.29 9.47 12.31
CA ARG A 115 8.85 10.01 11.06
C ARG A 115 7.76 10.48 10.12
N ASP A 116 6.69 9.70 9.97
CA ASP A 116 5.61 10.01 9.02
C ASP A 116 4.64 11.07 9.59
N PHE A 117 4.66 11.31 10.91
CA PHE A 117 3.75 12.22 11.62
C PHE A 117 3.66 13.64 11.02
N PRO A 118 4.76 14.33 10.66
CA PRO A 118 4.69 15.66 10.05
C PRO A 118 3.93 15.64 8.72
N ALA A 119 4.15 14.62 7.89
CA ALA A 119 3.45 14.46 6.63
C ALA A 119 1.95 14.19 6.85
N ILE A 120 1.60 13.33 7.82
CA ILE A 120 0.21 13.05 8.22
C ILE A 120 -0.49 14.34 8.68
N LYS A 121 0.16 15.14 9.53
CA LYS A 121 -0.39 16.39 10.07
C LYS A 121 -0.57 17.46 8.99
N ALA A 122 0.32 17.50 7.99
CA ALA A 122 0.25 18.42 6.85
C ALA A 122 -0.81 18.03 5.80
N THR A 123 -1.24 16.77 5.79
CA THR A 123 -2.19 16.27 4.79
C THR A 123 -3.58 16.93 4.97
N PRO A 124 -4.33 17.23 3.89
CA PRO A 124 -5.73 17.64 4.01
C PRO A 124 -6.64 16.49 4.51
N HIS A 125 -7.75 16.84 5.17
CA HIS A 125 -8.73 15.84 5.63
C HIS A 125 -9.22 14.97 4.46
N GLU A 126 -9.38 13.66 4.67
CA GLU A 126 -9.67 12.63 3.65
C GLU A 126 -10.82 13.02 2.72
N LYS A 127 -11.97 13.45 3.27
CA LYS A 127 -13.12 13.93 2.48
C LYS A 127 -12.75 15.06 1.50
N ARG A 128 -11.90 16.00 1.91
CA ARG A 128 -11.45 17.10 1.06
C ARG A 128 -10.48 16.58 0.00
N ALA A 129 -9.50 15.76 0.40
CA ALA A 129 -8.54 15.14 -0.51
C ALA A 129 -9.22 14.27 -1.58
N ARG A 130 -10.13 13.37 -1.19
CA ARG A 130 -10.93 12.55 -2.12
C ARG A 130 -11.74 13.42 -3.10
N LYS A 131 -12.35 14.50 -2.62
CA LYS A 131 -13.09 15.44 -3.47
C LYS A 131 -12.17 16.16 -4.46
N GLU A 132 -11.00 16.60 -4.00
CA GLU A 132 -10.00 17.27 -4.83
C GLU A 132 -9.46 16.32 -5.91
N ILE A 133 -9.11 15.08 -5.54
CA ILE A 133 -8.67 14.03 -6.48
C ILE A 133 -9.78 13.72 -7.50
N ALA A 134 -11.00 13.46 -7.05
CA ALA A 134 -12.13 13.19 -7.94
C ALA A 134 -12.37 14.34 -8.92
N THR A 135 -12.33 15.59 -8.43
CA THR A 135 -12.48 16.79 -9.26
C THR A 135 -11.32 16.94 -10.25
N GLY A 136 -10.09 16.65 -9.82
CA GLY A 136 -8.89 16.66 -10.66
C GLY A 136 -8.98 15.64 -11.79
N LEU A 137 -9.31 14.38 -11.46
CA LEU A 137 -9.49 13.31 -12.43
C LEU A 137 -10.64 13.60 -13.41
N GLN A 138 -11.74 14.20 -12.95
CA GLN A 138 -12.80 14.65 -13.85
C GLN A 138 -12.33 15.74 -14.83
N ARG A 139 -11.44 16.64 -14.41
CA ARG A 139 -10.84 17.65 -15.30
C ARG A 139 -9.89 17.00 -16.30
N VAL A 140 -9.05 16.06 -15.85
CA VAL A 140 -8.16 15.27 -16.72
C VAL A 140 -8.99 14.55 -17.78
N LEU A 141 -10.04 13.84 -17.38
CA LEU A 141 -10.93 13.12 -18.29
C LEU A 141 -11.51 14.04 -19.36
N ARG A 142 -12.02 15.22 -18.99
CA ARG A 142 -12.53 16.20 -19.96
C ARG A 142 -11.44 16.67 -20.92
N ALA A 143 -10.29 17.09 -20.39
CA ALA A 143 -9.20 17.62 -21.20
C ALA A 143 -8.63 16.58 -22.18
N VAL A 144 -8.45 15.34 -21.72
CA VAL A 144 -7.92 14.25 -22.55
C VAL A 144 -8.93 13.82 -23.61
N SER A 145 -10.22 13.70 -23.26
CA SER A 145 -11.25 13.37 -24.24
C SER A 145 -11.42 14.47 -25.30
N ASP A 146 -11.43 15.75 -24.89
CA ASP A 146 -11.51 16.88 -25.83
C ASP A 146 -10.29 16.92 -26.75
N LEU A 147 -9.09 16.67 -26.21
CA LEU A 147 -7.85 16.61 -27.00
C LEU A 147 -7.86 15.44 -27.97
N ALA A 148 -8.28 14.25 -27.52
CA ALA A 148 -8.35 13.06 -28.36
C ALA A 148 -9.31 13.27 -29.55
N VAL A 149 -10.47 13.89 -29.35
CA VAL A 149 -11.41 14.22 -30.43
C VAL A 149 -10.76 15.18 -31.44
N ARG A 150 -10.13 16.26 -30.97
CA ARG A 150 -9.47 17.24 -31.87
C ARG A 150 -8.30 16.64 -32.64
N LEU A 151 -7.53 15.76 -32.01
CA LEU A 151 -6.42 15.05 -32.65
C LEU A 151 -6.91 13.98 -33.62
N ASP A 152 -8.09 13.39 -33.41
CA ASP A 152 -8.72 12.49 -34.39
C ASP A 152 -9.12 13.29 -35.65
N GLU A 153 -9.70 14.48 -35.47
CA GLU A 153 -10.13 15.36 -36.57
C GLU A 153 -8.96 15.95 -37.37
N LEU A 154 -7.94 16.47 -36.67
CA LEU A 154 -6.81 17.20 -37.26
C LEU A 154 -5.55 16.35 -37.43
N GLY A 155 -5.58 15.10 -36.96
CA GLY A 155 -4.40 14.25 -36.83
C GLY A 155 -3.68 13.99 -38.14
N HIS A 156 -4.42 13.88 -39.24
CA HIS A 156 -3.85 13.70 -40.58
C HIS A 156 -2.94 14.86 -41.02
N HIS A 157 -3.11 16.06 -40.46
CA HIS A 157 -2.20 17.19 -40.70
C HIS A 157 -0.94 17.16 -39.83
N LEU A 158 -1.00 16.46 -38.70
CA LEU A 158 0.09 16.38 -37.71
C LEU A 158 0.93 15.11 -37.86
N ASP A 159 0.32 14.03 -38.35
CA ASP A 159 0.89 12.68 -38.40
C ASP A 159 2.25 12.64 -39.11
N ILE A 160 2.34 13.28 -40.28
CA ILE A 160 3.57 13.31 -41.09
C ILE A 160 4.73 13.94 -40.32
N GLU A 161 4.53 15.15 -39.78
CA GLU A 161 5.58 15.87 -39.06
C GLU A 161 5.90 15.23 -37.71
N PHE A 162 4.89 14.70 -37.01
CA PHE A 162 5.08 13.96 -35.76
C PHE A 162 5.97 12.73 -35.98
N ASN A 163 5.67 11.93 -37.01
CA ASN A 163 6.45 10.74 -37.33
C ASN A 163 7.84 11.06 -37.88
N HIS A 164 8.01 12.14 -38.64
CA HIS A 164 9.32 12.63 -39.06
C HIS A 164 10.18 13.02 -37.86
N HIS A 165 9.62 13.80 -36.94
CA HIS A 165 10.32 14.23 -35.74
C HIS A 165 10.72 13.04 -34.87
N LYS A 166 9.83 12.06 -34.71
CA LYS A 166 10.14 10.80 -34.01
C LYS A 166 11.27 10.02 -34.69
N THR A 167 11.22 9.87 -36.01
CA THR A 167 12.25 9.15 -36.78
C THR A 167 13.62 9.81 -36.65
N ALA A 168 13.67 11.14 -36.51
CA ALA A 168 14.89 11.86 -36.21
C ALA A 168 15.38 11.57 -34.78
N ASN A 169 14.49 11.57 -33.78
CA ASN A 169 14.84 11.29 -32.38
C ASN A 169 15.30 9.85 -32.14
N ALA A 170 14.74 8.86 -32.85
CA ALA A 170 15.15 7.46 -32.77
C ALA A 170 16.62 7.22 -33.19
N ARG A 171 17.24 8.18 -33.89
CA ARG A 171 18.68 8.14 -34.25
C ARG A 171 19.59 8.57 -33.10
N VAL A 172 19.03 9.09 -32.01
CA VAL A 172 19.74 9.51 -30.81
C VAL A 172 19.23 8.62 -29.66
N PRO A 173 20.01 7.60 -29.24
CA PRO A 173 19.56 6.61 -28.24
C PRO A 173 19.09 7.20 -26.91
N GLU A 174 19.57 8.39 -26.54
CA GLU A 174 19.17 9.10 -25.31
C GLU A 174 17.75 9.69 -25.39
N LEU A 175 17.27 9.95 -26.61
CA LEU A 175 15.97 10.56 -26.95
C LEU A 175 14.93 9.54 -27.40
N ASP A 176 15.33 8.31 -27.73
CA ASP A 176 14.45 7.20 -28.12
C ASP A 176 13.74 6.56 -26.90
N ARG A 177 13.04 7.40 -26.13
CA ARG A 177 12.30 6.97 -24.93
C ARG A 177 10.79 6.82 -25.17
N PHE A 178 10.29 7.29 -26.30
CA PHE A 178 8.86 7.32 -26.62
C PHE A 178 8.62 6.60 -27.96
N GLY A 179 8.10 5.38 -27.86
CA GLY A 179 8.11 4.37 -28.93
C GLY A 179 7.00 4.48 -29.97
N ASP A 180 6.09 5.44 -29.88
CA ASP A 180 4.83 5.38 -30.65
C ASP A 180 4.76 6.40 -31.80
N SER A 181 4.28 5.95 -32.96
CA SER A 181 3.82 6.84 -34.04
C SER A 181 2.57 7.60 -33.59
N PHE A 182 2.13 8.58 -34.38
CA PHE A 182 1.00 9.45 -34.00
C PHE A 182 -0.28 8.67 -33.65
N GLU A 183 -0.60 7.62 -34.40
CA GLU A 183 -1.80 6.79 -34.16
C GLU A 183 -1.78 6.05 -32.80
N PRO A 184 -0.72 5.29 -32.44
CA PRO A 184 -0.63 4.70 -31.10
C PRO A 184 -0.57 5.74 -29.97
N PHE A 185 0.04 6.92 -30.20
CA PHE A 185 -0.06 8.03 -29.24
C PHE A 185 -1.51 8.49 -29.01
N LEU A 186 -2.30 8.63 -30.08
CA LEU A 186 -3.72 8.95 -29.99
C LEU A 186 -4.51 7.83 -29.27
N ALA A 187 -4.16 6.57 -29.51
CA ALA A 187 -4.76 5.45 -28.79
C ALA A 187 -4.43 5.51 -27.29
N ASP A 188 -3.23 5.90 -26.90
CA ASP A 188 -2.84 6.05 -25.49
C ASP A 188 -3.55 7.21 -24.79
N LEU A 189 -3.80 8.31 -25.50
CA LEU A 189 -4.69 9.37 -24.98
C LEU A 189 -6.10 8.84 -24.73
N LYS A 190 -6.68 8.07 -25.67
CA LYS A 190 -7.99 7.44 -25.48
C LYS A 190 -7.96 6.44 -24.31
N ARG A 191 -6.89 5.65 -24.14
CA ARG A 191 -6.70 4.75 -22.99
C ARG A 191 -6.62 5.51 -21.66
N LEU A 192 -5.96 6.67 -21.62
CA LEU A 192 -5.88 7.49 -20.41
C LEU A 192 -7.27 7.95 -19.95
N SER A 193 -8.18 8.29 -20.86
CA SER A 193 -9.58 8.55 -20.54
C SER A 193 -10.25 7.32 -19.90
N VAL A 194 -10.09 6.13 -20.51
CA VAL A 194 -10.64 4.87 -19.97
C VAL A 194 -10.10 4.56 -18.57
N VAL A 195 -8.78 4.67 -18.37
CA VAL A 195 -8.13 4.44 -17.07
C VAL A 195 -8.66 5.41 -16.01
N THR A 196 -8.79 6.69 -16.36
CA THR A 196 -9.33 7.71 -15.46
C THR A 196 -10.76 7.37 -15.02
N GLU A 197 -11.58 6.89 -15.94
CA GLU A 197 -12.95 6.47 -15.64
C GLU A 197 -13.01 5.19 -14.79
N ILE A 198 -12.11 4.23 -15.01
CA ILE A 198 -11.98 3.04 -14.16
C ILE A 198 -11.64 3.44 -12.73
N VAL A 199 -10.70 4.37 -12.54
CA VAL A 199 -10.30 4.86 -11.21
C VAL A 199 -11.47 5.55 -10.50
N LEU A 200 -12.20 6.43 -11.20
CA LEU A 200 -13.39 7.08 -10.67
C LEU A 200 -14.51 6.07 -10.35
N TYR A 201 -14.68 5.03 -11.17
CA TYR A 201 -15.64 3.97 -10.93
C TYR A 201 -15.29 3.18 -9.66
N ARG A 202 -14.03 2.76 -9.50
CA ARG A 202 -13.53 2.05 -8.30
C ARG A 202 -13.81 2.83 -7.03
N GLU A 203 -13.56 4.14 -7.06
CA GLU A 203 -13.87 5.01 -5.93
C GLU A 203 -15.37 5.02 -5.61
N ARG A 204 -16.23 5.13 -6.63
CA ARG A 204 -17.69 5.18 -6.46
C ARG A 204 -18.25 3.89 -5.85
N VAL A 205 -17.71 2.73 -6.22
CA VAL A 205 -18.16 1.43 -5.69
C VAL A 205 -17.45 1.03 -4.38
N GLY A 206 -16.57 1.88 -3.84
CA GLY A 206 -15.86 1.62 -2.59
C GLY A 206 -14.73 0.59 -2.70
N SER A 207 -14.27 0.25 -3.91
CA SER A 207 -13.15 -0.66 -4.16
C SER A 207 -11.79 0.05 -4.13
N SER A 208 -11.61 0.98 -3.19
CA SER A 208 -10.36 1.72 -2.94
C SER A 208 -9.75 2.37 -4.20
N GLY A 209 -10.54 3.18 -4.92
CA GLY A 209 -10.07 3.86 -6.14
C GLY A 209 -8.98 4.89 -5.89
N PHE A 210 -9.00 5.56 -4.73
CA PHE A 210 -7.98 6.53 -4.33
C PHE A 210 -7.12 6.03 -3.17
N ILE A 211 -5.81 6.29 -3.26
CA ILE A 211 -4.90 6.22 -2.12
C ILE A 211 -4.92 7.61 -1.47
N VAL A 212 -5.59 7.74 -0.33
CA VAL A 212 -5.70 9.01 0.40
C VAL A 212 -5.15 8.82 1.80
N THR A 213 -4.11 9.58 2.12
CA THR A 213 -3.68 9.78 3.50
C THR A 213 -4.68 10.72 4.18
N ASP A 214 -5.10 10.42 5.41
CA ASP A 214 -6.02 11.28 6.17
C ASP A 214 -5.27 12.03 7.28
N ASN A 215 -5.67 13.27 7.53
CA ASN A 215 -5.24 14.05 8.68
C ASN A 215 -5.93 13.57 9.95
N ARG A 216 -5.61 12.34 10.36
CA ARG A 216 -6.05 11.76 11.62
C ARG A 216 -4.84 11.29 12.44
N PRO A 217 -3.89 12.17 12.78
CA PRO A 217 -2.69 11.78 13.53
C PRO A 217 -3.03 11.11 14.87
N LYS A 218 -4.09 11.58 15.55
CA LYS A 218 -4.61 10.97 16.78
C LYS A 218 -5.18 9.56 16.58
N PHE A 219 -5.81 9.31 15.43
CA PHE A 219 -6.37 7.99 15.11
C PHE A 219 -5.25 7.00 14.74
N GLN A 220 -4.28 7.47 13.96
CA GLN A 220 -3.13 6.65 13.56
C GLN A 220 -2.19 6.33 14.74
N ALA A 221 -2.06 7.23 15.72
CA ALA A 221 -1.39 6.91 16.99
C ALA A 221 -2.07 5.74 17.71
N VAL A 222 -3.40 5.71 17.75
CA VAL A 222 -4.18 4.62 18.34
C VAL A 222 -4.03 3.33 17.53
N GLU A 223 -4.06 3.39 16.20
CA GLU A 223 -3.81 2.24 15.31
C GLU A 223 -2.41 1.65 15.55
N CYS A 224 -1.40 2.50 15.63
CA CYS A 224 -0.01 2.10 15.88
C CYS A 224 0.12 1.36 17.21
N ILE A 225 -0.40 1.93 18.30
CA ILE A 225 -0.37 1.26 19.62
C ILE A 225 -1.21 -0.01 19.61
N TYR A 226 -2.36 -0.03 18.94
CA TYR A 226 -3.18 -1.24 18.84
C TYR A 226 -2.44 -2.39 18.18
N GLN A 227 -1.73 -2.14 17.07
CA GLN A 227 -0.91 -3.16 16.41
C GLN A 227 0.22 -3.66 17.30
N ILE A 228 0.95 -2.74 17.95
CA ILE A 228 1.99 -3.13 18.91
C ILE A 228 1.39 -3.95 20.06
N SER A 229 0.24 -3.54 20.59
CA SER A 229 -0.48 -4.26 21.64
C SER A 229 -0.92 -5.65 21.23
N LEU A 230 -1.32 -5.84 19.96
CA LEU A 230 -1.60 -7.16 19.42
C LEU A 230 -0.32 -8.00 19.42
N TRP A 231 0.77 -7.53 18.80
CA TRP A 231 2.03 -8.27 18.70
C TRP A 231 2.59 -8.69 20.06
N GLN A 232 2.51 -7.80 21.06
CA GLN A 232 3.04 -8.04 22.40
C GLN A 232 2.01 -8.64 23.37
N ASN A 233 0.75 -8.78 22.96
CA ASN A 233 -0.40 -9.13 23.81
C ASN A 233 -0.56 -8.23 25.06
N ALA A 234 -0.07 -6.99 25.03
CA ALA A 234 -0.20 -6.00 26.11
C ALA A 234 0.09 -4.57 25.57
N PRO A 235 -0.49 -3.49 26.13
CA PRO A 235 -1.62 -3.51 27.06
C PRO A 235 -2.93 -3.93 26.37
N ALA A 236 -3.90 -4.41 27.13
CA ALA A 236 -5.20 -4.78 26.56
C ALA A 236 -5.93 -3.56 25.96
N PHE A 237 -6.57 -3.74 24.81
CA PHE A 237 -7.36 -2.68 24.19
C PHE A 237 -8.60 -2.36 25.05
N VAL A 238 -8.58 -1.20 25.70
CA VAL A 238 -9.65 -0.72 26.58
C VAL A 238 -10.00 0.72 26.18
N THR A 239 -11.29 1.01 26.01
CA THR A 239 -11.77 2.34 25.60
C THR A 239 -11.91 3.34 26.75
N THR A 240 -11.78 2.87 27.99
CA THR A 240 -11.87 3.69 29.20
C THR A 240 -10.71 4.68 29.28
N PRO A 241 -10.98 5.98 29.50
CA PRO A 241 -9.95 6.97 29.77
C PRO A 241 -9.07 6.58 30.96
N GLY A 242 -7.77 6.83 30.86
CA GLY A 242 -6.80 6.49 31.92
C GLY A 242 -6.41 5.01 31.99
N SER A 243 -6.89 4.17 31.07
CA SER A 243 -6.34 2.82 30.90
C SER A 243 -4.89 2.87 30.40
N ASP A 244 -4.12 1.82 30.68
CA ASP A 244 -2.74 1.66 30.18
C ASP A 244 -2.64 1.84 28.66
N PHE A 245 -3.61 1.31 27.91
CA PHE A 245 -3.71 1.51 26.47
C PHE A 245 -3.88 2.99 26.09
N ALA A 246 -4.76 3.71 26.79
CA ALA A 246 -4.97 5.14 26.54
C ALA A 246 -3.71 5.96 26.86
N THR A 247 -3.00 5.61 27.94
CA THR A 247 -1.75 6.25 28.33
C THR A 247 -0.64 5.99 27.31
N ALA A 248 -0.48 4.76 26.84
CA ALA A 248 0.47 4.40 25.79
C ALA A 248 0.20 5.18 24.48
N CYS A 249 -1.07 5.33 24.10
CA CYS A 249 -1.47 6.17 22.95
C CYS A 249 -1.04 7.63 23.15
N SER A 250 -1.26 8.20 24.33
CA SER A 250 -0.91 9.60 24.62
C SER A 250 0.61 9.80 24.58
N LEU A 251 1.38 8.88 25.15
CA LEU A 251 2.85 8.93 25.12
C LEU A 251 3.41 8.86 23.70
N LEU A 252 2.90 7.95 22.85
CA LEU A 252 3.32 7.91 21.45
C LEU A 252 3.01 9.20 20.71
N TYR A 253 1.80 9.74 20.92
CA TYR A 253 1.41 11.01 20.31
C TYR A 253 2.30 12.16 20.78
N GLU A 254 2.65 12.22 22.07
CA GLU A 254 3.56 13.22 22.63
C GLU A 254 4.97 13.13 22.02
N ILE A 255 5.52 11.92 21.89
CA ILE A 255 6.83 11.70 21.25
C ILE A 255 6.83 12.31 19.84
N ALA A 256 5.79 12.02 19.05
CA ALA A 256 5.69 12.46 17.66
C ALA A 256 5.38 13.96 17.53
N SER A 257 4.47 14.50 18.35
CA SER A 257 3.90 15.83 18.16
C SER A 257 4.54 16.93 19.00
N SER A 258 5.24 16.59 20.08
CA SER A 258 5.65 17.49 21.18
C SER A 258 4.51 18.16 21.96
N GLU A 259 3.26 17.73 21.74
CA GLU A 259 2.09 18.23 22.47
C GLU A 259 1.82 17.33 23.69
N TYR A 260 1.85 17.94 24.89
CA TYR A 260 1.59 17.26 26.17
C TYR A 260 0.09 17.17 26.48
N ASP A 261 -0.30 16.21 27.32
CA ASP A 261 -1.65 16.05 27.88
C ASP A 261 -2.79 15.97 26.85
N VAL A 262 -2.47 15.49 25.64
CA VAL A 262 -3.46 15.39 24.56
C VAL A 262 -4.39 14.22 24.81
N GLY A 263 -5.64 14.52 25.14
CA GLY A 263 -6.69 13.51 25.29
C GLY A 263 -6.98 12.76 23.98
N LEU A 264 -6.81 11.43 23.98
CA LEU A 264 -7.09 10.53 22.85
C LEU A 264 -8.38 9.73 22.98
N ALA A 265 -9.17 9.90 24.05
CA ALA A 265 -10.39 9.14 24.30
C ALA A 265 -11.38 9.16 23.11
N GLY A 266 -11.52 10.31 22.43
CA GLY A 266 -12.37 10.43 21.23
C GLY A 266 -11.80 9.70 20.01
N ALA A 267 -10.49 9.58 19.87
CA ALA A 267 -9.86 8.79 18.81
C ALA A 267 -9.99 7.29 19.10
N ILE A 268 -9.74 6.86 20.34
CA ILE A 268 -9.88 5.47 20.81
C ILE A 268 -11.31 4.96 20.60
N ASN A 269 -12.32 5.73 21.00
CA ASN A 269 -13.73 5.35 20.82
C ASN A 269 -14.15 5.25 19.35
N ARG A 270 -13.60 6.11 18.48
CA ARG A 270 -13.84 6.02 17.03
C ARG A 270 -13.15 4.80 16.43
N PHE A 271 -11.90 4.54 16.85
CA PHE A 271 -11.12 3.39 16.40
C PHE A 271 -11.78 2.07 16.80
N ALA A 272 -12.31 1.97 18.03
CA ALA A 272 -13.03 0.80 18.53
C ALA A 272 -14.17 0.32 17.60
N LYS A 273 -14.81 1.25 16.90
CA LYS A 273 -15.94 1.01 15.98
C LYS A 273 -15.54 1.01 14.50
N SER A 274 -14.26 1.24 14.20
CA SER A 274 -13.78 1.38 12.83
C SER A 274 -13.65 0.04 12.10
N ALA A 275 -13.74 0.08 10.76
CA ALA A 275 -13.44 -1.08 9.92
C ALA A 275 -11.94 -1.46 10.02
N SER A 276 -11.06 -0.45 10.07
CA SER A 276 -9.60 -0.63 10.26
C SER A 276 -9.27 -1.52 11.46
N ARG A 277 -9.92 -1.33 12.61
CA ARG A 277 -9.69 -2.21 13.77
C ARG A 277 -10.00 -3.68 13.46
N LYS A 278 -11.08 -3.95 12.75
CA LYS A 278 -11.48 -5.33 12.40
C LYS A 278 -10.48 -5.92 11.42
N GLU A 279 -10.11 -5.17 10.39
CA GLU A 279 -9.13 -5.56 9.38
C GLU A 279 -7.78 -5.89 10.02
N ILE A 280 -7.23 -5.00 10.86
CA ILE A 280 -5.97 -5.25 11.58
C ILE A 280 -6.05 -6.52 12.45
N LEU A 281 -7.19 -6.73 13.13
CA LEU A 281 -7.37 -7.91 13.97
C LEU A 281 -7.48 -9.20 13.14
N GLU A 282 -8.20 -9.15 12.03
CA GLU A 282 -8.37 -10.27 11.10
C GLU A 282 -7.04 -10.63 10.41
N GLU A 283 -6.28 -9.63 9.96
CA GLU A 283 -4.93 -9.80 9.40
C GLU A 283 -3.98 -10.45 10.41
N GLU A 284 -3.95 -9.95 11.65
CA GLU A 284 -3.11 -10.52 12.71
C GLU A 284 -3.54 -11.94 13.07
N GLN A 285 -4.85 -12.23 13.12
CA GLN A 285 -5.36 -13.57 13.37
C GLN A 285 -5.00 -14.53 12.23
N SER A 286 -5.13 -14.10 10.98
CA SER A 286 -4.70 -14.87 9.81
C SER A 286 -3.20 -15.14 9.89
N PHE A 287 -2.39 -14.11 10.14
CA PHE A 287 -0.94 -14.26 10.25
C PHE A 287 -0.55 -15.26 11.35
N ARG A 288 -1.18 -15.19 12.53
CA ARG A 288 -0.94 -16.15 13.62
C ARG A 288 -1.35 -17.56 13.23
N TRP A 289 -2.46 -17.71 12.55
CA TRP A 289 -2.92 -19.00 12.05
C TRP A 289 -1.94 -19.57 11.02
N ASP A 290 -1.60 -18.79 10.01
CA ASP A 290 -0.71 -19.18 8.90
C ASP A 290 0.68 -19.60 9.40
N ASN A 291 1.16 -18.97 10.49
CA ASN A 291 2.45 -19.30 11.12
C ASN A 291 2.32 -20.28 12.32
N SER A 292 1.14 -20.80 12.61
CA SER A 292 0.95 -21.81 13.66
C SER A 292 1.27 -23.21 13.14
N ASP A 293 1.63 -24.14 14.03
CA ASP A 293 1.86 -25.54 13.66
C ASP A 293 0.65 -26.19 12.99
N GLU A 294 -0.56 -25.74 13.32
CA GLU A 294 -1.81 -26.25 12.75
C GLU A 294 -2.08 -25.66 11.36
N GLY A 295 -1.92 -24.34 11.19
CA GLY A 295 -2.07 -23.66 9.90
C GLY A 295 -0.98 -24.06 8.91
N MET A 296 0.27 -24.20 9.36
CA MET A 296 1.37 -24.74 8.56
C MET A 296 1.07 -26.17 8.12
N ARG A 297 0.62 -27.05 9.03
CA ARG A 297 0.20 -28.42 8.66
C ARG A 297 -0.99 -28.42 7.72
N ALA A 298 -2.00 -27.57 7.92
CA ALA A 298 -3.15 -27.44 7.03
C ALA A 298 -2.72 -26.97 5.63
N TYR A 299 -1.80 -26.03 5.54
CA TYR A 299 -1.23 -25.54 4.28
C TYR A 299 -0.38 -26.61 3.59
N GLU A 300 0.49 -27.29 4.33
CA GLU A 300 1.33 -28.39 3.83
C GLU A 300 0.51 -29.62 3.41
N THR A 301 -0.66 -29.82 4.01
CA THR A 301 -1.56 -30.95 3.67
C THR A 301 -2.55 -30.59 2.56
N ASP A 302 -2.87 -29.31 2.37
CA ASP A 302 -3.64 -28.81 1.23
C ASP A 302 -2.70 -28.27 0.14
N ASN A 303 -2.22 -29.19 -0.69
CA ASN A 303 -1.41 -28.91 -1.88
C ASN A 303 -2.05 -27.89 -2.85
N PHE A 304 -3.31 -27.48 -2.64
CA PHE A 304 -4.06 -26.55 -3.49
C PHE A 304 -4.47 -25.24 -2.80
N ALA A 305 -4.04 -24.97 -1.55
CA ALA A 305 -4.42 -23.75 -0.82
C ALA A 305 -4.10 -22.46 -1.61
N ALA A 306 -2.88 -22.34 -2.13
CA ALA A 306 -2.44 -21.22 -2.96
C ALA A 306 -3.25 -21.07 -4.27
N VAL A 307 -3.67 -22.20 -4.86
CA VAL A 307 -4.49 -22.22 -6.09
C VAL A 307 -5.90 -21.74 -5.80
N LYS A 308 -6.51 -22.18 -4.68
CA LYS A 308 -7.84 -21.74 -4.25
C LYS A 308 -7.88 -20.24 -4.00
N GLU A 309 -6.90 -19.71 -3.29
CA GLU A 309 -6.80 -18.27 -3.00
C GLU A 309 -6.64 -17.46 -4.29
N ARG A 310 -5.73 -17.88 -5.18
CA ARG A 310 -5.52 -17.24 -6.49
C ARG A 310 -6.80 -17.27 -7.34
N THR A 311 -7.51 -18.38 -7.33
CA THR A 311 -8.78 -18.55 -8.06
C THR A 311 -9.85 -17.61 -7.52
N ALA A 312 -9.99 -17.49 -6.19
CA ALA A 312 -10.93 -16.57 -5.56
C ALA A 312 -10.64 -15.10 -5.90
N LYS A 313 -9.36 -14.70 -5.87
CA LYS A 313 -8.92 -13.34 -6.27
C LYS A 313 -9.23 -13.04 -7.74
N LEU A 314 -8.98 -13.98 -8.64
CA LEU A 314 -9.28 -13.82 -10.07
C LEU A 314 -10.80 -13.80 -10.34
N LYS A 315 -11.59 -14.59 -9.59
CA LYS A 315 -13.06 -14.55 -9.66
C LYS A 315 -13.61 -13.19 -9.25
N SER A 316 -13.14 -12.61 -8.14
CA SER A 316 -13.58 -11.28 -7.70
C SER A 316 -13.16 -10.19 -8.68
N GLU A 317 -11.95 -10.27 -9.23
CA GLU A 317 -11.49 -9.37 -10.28
C GLU A 317 -12.34 -9.48 -11.56
N PHE A 318 -12.72 -10.70 -11.98
CA PHE A 318 -13.58 -10.93 -13.13
C PHE A 318 -14.96 -10.28 -12.94
N THR A 319 -15.58 -10.47 -11.77
CA THR A 319 -16.87 -9.86 -11.42
C THR A 319 -16.79 -8.33 -11.48
N PHE A 320 -15.72 -7.73 -10.95
CA PHE A 320 -15.51 -6.29 -11.05
C PHE A 320 -15.50 -5.80 -12.51
N TRP A 321 -14.78 -6.51 -13.40
CA TRP A 321 -14.73 -6.15 -14.82
C TRP A 321 -16.05 -6.40 -15.56
N GLU A 322 -16.87 -7.35 -15.12
CA GLU A 322 -18.23 -7.56 -15.63
C GLU A 322 -19.14 -6.40 -15.24
N GLU A 323 -19.14 -6.01 -13.96
CA GLU A 323 -19.95 -4.91 -13.43
C GLU A 323 -19.62 -3.55 -14.06
N ILE A 324 -18.35 -3.24 -14.30
CA ILE A 324 -17.97 -1.98 -14.95
C ILE A 324 -18.38 -1.94 -16.42
N VAL A 325 -18.25 -3.06 -17.15
CA VAL A 325 -18.68 -3.18 -18.56
C VAL A 325 -20.19 -2.95 -18.68
N GLU A 326 -20.96 -3.44 -17.71
CA GLU A 326 -22.42 -3.31 -17.67
C GLU A 326 -22.91 -2.01 -17.02
N SER A 327 -22.01 -1.23 -16.41
CA SER A 327 -22.42 -0.05 -15.62
C SER A 327 -23.04 1.09 -16.42
N ARG A 328 -22.79 1.15 -17.74
CA ARG A 328 -23.35 2.12 -18.68
C ARG A 328 -23.04 1.72 -20.12
N ASP A 329 -23.60 2.46 -21.07
CA ASP A 329 -23.21 2.36 -22.47
C ASP A 329 -21.87 3.04 -22.72
N TRP A 330 -20.86 2.20 -22.99
CA TRP A 330 -19.51 2.62 -23.37
C TRP A 330 -19.40 2.78 -24.88
N ASP A 331 -18.60 3.75 -25.33
CA ASP A 331 -18.22 3.85 -26.74
C ASP A 331 -17.42 2.60 -27.18
N VAL A 332 -17.30 2.41 -28.50
CA VAL A 332 -16.71 1.20 -29.08
C VAL A 332 -15.27 0.97 -28.60
N PHE A 333 -14.48 2.03 -28.48
CA PHE A 333 -13.08 1.93 -28.06
C PHE A 333 -13.01 1.56 -26.58
N SER A 334 -13.65 2.33 -25.71
CA SER A 334 -13.63 2.09 -24.26
C SER A 334 -14.20 0.73 -23.90
N ARG A 335 -15.30 0.33 -24.55
CA ARG A 335 -15.91 -1.00 -24.36
C ARG A 335 -14.93 -2.10 -24.74
N ARG A 336 -14.18 -1.95 -25.83
CA ARG A 336 -13.18 -2.93 -26.24
C ARG A 336 -12.08 -3.07 -25.19
N GLU A 337 -11.50 -1.97 -24.72
CA GLU A 337 -10.42 -2.00 -23.71
C GLU A 337 -10.89 -2.68 -22.40
N LEU A 338 -12.11 -2.38 -21.94
CA LEU A 338 -12.69 -3.04 -20.76
C LEU A 338 -12.92 -4.54 -20.98
N LEU A 339 -13.43 -4.93 -22.15
CA LEU A 339 -13.62 -6.33 -22.52
C LEU A 339 -12.28 -7.09 -22.63
N GLU A 340 -11.22 -6.43 -23.10
CA GLU A 340 -9.88 -7.01 -23.17
C GLU A 340 -9.28 -7.21 -21.77
N ARG A 341 -9.43 -6.24 -20.86
CA ARG A 341 -9.06 -6.43 -19.44
C ARG A 341 -9.82 -7.57 -18.79
N ARG A 342 -11.13 -7.67 -19.04
CA ARG A 342 -11.95 -8.80 -18.56
C ARG A 342 -11.45 -10.15 -19.11
N ALA A 343 -11.10 -10.19 -20.39
CA ALA A 343 -10.59 -11.39 -21.05
C ALA A 343 -9.20 -11.81 -20.56
N ASP A 344 -8.30 -10.87 -20.26
CA ASP A 344 -7.00 -11.16 -19.63
C ASP A 344 -7.17 -11.85 -18.27
N VAL A 345 -8.06 -11.32 -17.42
CA VAL A 345 -8.36 -11.95 -16.12
C VAL A 345 -8.94 -13.35 -16.30
N LEU A 346 -9.80 -13.52 -17.30
CA LEU A 346 -10.41 -14.79 -17.65
C LEU A 346 -9.38 -15.82 -18.13
N GLU A 347 -8.46 -15.43 -19.02
CA GLU A 347 -7.37 -16.29 -19.50
C GLU A 347 -6.44 -16.70 -18.35
N ARG A 348 -6.11 -15.76 -17.46
CA ARG A 348 -5.34 -16.06 -16.25
C ARG A 348 -6.05 -17.03 -15.32
N LEU A 349 -7.39 -16.94 -15.22
CA LEU A 349 -8.22 -17.85 -14.44
C LEU A 349 -8.26 -19.25 -15.08
N GLN A 350 -8.51 -19.33 -16.39
CA GLN A 350 -8.47 -20.59 -17.14
C GLN A 350 -7.10 -21.26 -17.01
N ARG A 351 -6.01 -20.52 -17.22
CA ARG A 351 -4.66 -21.05 -17.08
C ARG A 351 -4.42 -21.58 -15.66
N THR A 352 -4.84 -20.82 -14.64
CA THR A 352 -4.73 -21.27 -13.24
C THR A 352 -5.51 -22.58 -13.01
N LEU A 353 -6.72 -22.71 -13.56
CA LEU A 353 -7.55 -23.91 -13.45
C LEU A 353 -7.07 -25.08 -14.31
N LEU A 354 -6.44 -24.84 -15.47
CA LEU A 354 -5.94 -25.89 -16.35
C LEU A 354 -4.59 -26.43 -15.87
N GLU A 355 -3.68 -25.55 -15.47
CA GLU A 355 -2.38 -25.94 -14.91
C GLU A 355 -2.53 -26.67 -13.58
N ASN A 356 -3.55 -26.34 -12.80
CA ASN A 356 -3.69 -26.85 -11.43
C ASN A 356 -4.95 -27.72 -11.20
N GLY A 357 -5.85 -27.83 -12.19
CA GLY A 357 -7.06 -28.65 -12.19
C GLY A 357 -8.06 -28.34 -11.06
N PRO A 358 -9.28 -28.91 -11.07
CA PRO A 358 -10.11 -28.98 -9.87
C PRO A 358 -9.51 -30.05 -8.95
N HIS A 359 -8.38 -29.73 -8.33
CA HIS A 359 -7.57 -30.61 -7.48
C HIS A 359 -7.11 -31.88 -8.24
N LEU A 360 -5.80 -32.08 -8.44
CA LEU A 360 -5.24 -33.39 -8.81
C LEU A 360 -5.49 -34.39 -7.67
N VAL A 361 -6.74 -34.83 -7.55
CA VAL A 361 -7.20 -35.92 -6.72
C VAL A 361 -7.04 -37.17 -7.57
N TRP A 362 -6.35 -38.18 -7.05
CA TRP A 362 -6.34 -39.49 -7.69
C TRP A 362 -7.80 -39.93 -7.86
N GLY A 363 -8.18 -40.47 -9.01
CA GLY A 363 -9.58 -40.84 -9.30
C GLY A 363 -10.23 -41.74 -8.23
N SER A 364 -9.44 -42.36 -7.36
CA SER A 364 -9.86 -43.11 -6.17
C SER A 364 -10.48 -42.26 -5.04
N GLN A 365 -10.25 -40.95 -4.97
CA GLN A 365 -10.83 -40.08 -3.92
C GLN A 365 -12.03 -39.23 -4.41
N MET A 366 -12.47 -39.40 -5.67
CA MET A 366 -13.68 -38.75 -6.23
C MET A 366 -14.99 -39.42 -5.76
N MET A 367 -15.12 -39.76 -4.47
CA MET A 367 -16.36 -40.34 -3.94
C MET A 367 -17.39 -39.25 -3.60
N ARG A 368 -18.41 -39.13 -4.46
CA ARG A 368 -19.82 -38.73 -4.23
C ARG A 368 -20.19 -37.41 -3.54
N ALA A 369 -19.27 -36.55 -3.08
CA ALA A 369 -19.65 -35.37 -2.28
C ALA A 369 -19.55 -33.99 -2.96
N HIS A 370 -19.19 -33.86 -4.25
CA HIS A 370 -18.82 -32.56 -4.84
C HIS A 370 -19.69 -32.05 -6.00
N GLY A 371 -20.97 -32.45 -6.09
CA GLY A 371 -21.93 -31.90 -7.06
C GLY A 371 -21.94 -30.36 -7.19
N PRO A 372 -21.92 -29.58 -6.09
CA PRO A 372 -21.92 -28.11 -6.17
C PRO A 372 -20.68 -27.50 -6.82
N ALA A 373 -19.50 -28.14 -6.69
CA ALA A 373 -18.26 -27.62 -7.26
C ALA A 373 -18.21 -27.74 -8.79
N PHE A 374 -18.93 -28.72 -9.36
CA PHE A 374 -19.07 -28.87 -10.80
C PHE A 374 -20.10 -27.90 -11.38
N GLU A 375 -21.19 -27.62 -10.67
CA GLU A 375 -22.18 -26.60 -11.05
C GLU A 375 -21.54 -25.20 -11.09
N ASP A 376 -20.70 -24.85 -10.11
CA ASP A 376 -19.92 -23.60 -10.10
C ASP A 376 -18.98 -23.49 -11.31
N LEU A 377 -18.33 -24.60 -11.71
CA LEU A 377 -17.44 -24.63 -12.87
C LEU A 377 -18.21 -24.48 -14.19
N GLU A 378 -19.39 -25.08 -14.30
CA GLU A 378 -20.27 -24.97 -15.47
C GLU A 378 -20.88 -23.56 -15.58
N GLU A 379 -21.32 -22.96 -14.48
CA GLU A 379 -21.77 -21.56 -14.46
C GLU A 379 -20.64 -20.62 -14.87
N MET A 380 -19.44 -20.83 -14.32
CA MET A 380 -18.24 -20.10 -14.71
C MET A 380 -17.91 -20.25 -16.19
N HIS A 381 -17.99 -21.47 -16.73
CA HIS A 381 -17.79 -21.73 -18.16
C HIS A 381 -18.83 -21.03 -19.02
N ASN A 382 -20.09 -20.98 -18.58
CA ASN A 382 -21.14 -20.27 -19.29
C ASN A 382 -20.96 -18.74 -19.28
N ARG A 383 -20.52 -18.15 -18.15
CA ARG A 383 -20.13 -16.73 -18.06
C ARG A 383 -18.93 -16.43 -18.97
N LEU A 384 -17.99 -17.38 -19.04
CA LEU A 384 -16.81 -17.32 -19.88
C LEU A 384 -17.15 -17.27 -21.38
N VAL A 385 -17.97 -18.21 -21.87
CA VAL A 385 -18.39 -18.23 -23.28
C VAL A 385 -19.13 -16.95 -23.65
N LYS A 386 -19.99 -16.44 -22.77
CA LYS A 386 -20.67 -15.14 -22.99
C LYS A 386 -19.66 -13.99 -23.09
N ALA A 387 -18.62 -13.99 -22.26
CA ALA A 387 -17.60 -12.95 -22.26
C ALA A 387 -16.77 -12.95 -23.55
N GLU A 388 -16.35 -14.12 -24.03
CA GLU A 388 -15.62 -14.29 -25.29
C GLU A 388 -16.47 -13.89 -26.51
N ILE A 389 -17.75 -14.26 -26.53
CA ILE A 389 -18.69 -13.86 -27.58
C ILE A 389 -18.81 -12.33 -27.63
N ALA A 390 -18.93 -11.67 -26.47
CA ALA A 390 -19.02 -10.21 -26.39
C ALA A 390 -17.75 -9.52 -26.92
N LEU A 391 -16.56 -9.99 -26.54
CA LEU A 391 -15.29 -9.48 -27.06
C LEU A 391 -15.17 -9.72 -28.57
N GLY A 392 -15.51 -10.92 -29.04
CA GLY A 392 -15.49 -11.26 -30.46
C GLY A 392 -16.43 -10.40 -31.30
N ARG A 393 -17.62 -10.07 -30.78
CA ARG A 393 -18.54 -9.11 -31.43
C ARG A 393 -17.96 -7.70 -31.47
N SER A 394 -17.39 -7.21 -30.38
CA SER A 394 -16.76 -5.88 -30.31
C SER A 394 -15.58 -5.76 -31.29
N ARG A 395 -14.69 -6.75 -31.34
CA ARG A 395 -13.55 -6.79 -32.30
C ARG A 395 -13.99 -6.76 -33.76
N ARG A 396 -15.12 -7.41 -34.10
CA ARG A 396 -15.67 -7.39 -35.46
C ARG A 396 -16.31 -6.04 -35.81
N LEU A 397 -16.98 -5.39 -34.85
CA LEU A 397 -17.53 -4.05 -35.05
C LEU A 397 -16.42 -3.01 -35.28
N ALA A 398 -15.34 -3.07 -34.50
CA ALA A 398 -14.19 -2.18 -34.67
C ALA A 398 -13.37 -2.41 -35.94
N ARG A 399 -13.56 -3.53 -36.65
CA ARG A 399 -12.95 -3.78 -37.97
C ARG A 399 -13.79 -3.24 -39.13
N ASN A 400 -15.08 -2.96 -38.88
CA ASN A 400 -16.06 -2.54 -39.88
C ASN A 400 -16.46 -1.06 -39.72
N ALA A 401 -15.94 -0.38 -38.70
CA ALA A 401 -16.00 1.06 -38.48
C ALA A 401 -14.63 1.63 -38.84
#